data_AF-A0A7R9YC89-F1
#
_entry.id   AF-A0A7R9YC89-F1
#
_cell.length_a   1.000
_cell.length_b   1.000
_cell.length_c   1.000
_cell.angle_alpha   90.00
_cell.angle_beta   90.00
_cell.angle_gamma   90.00
#
_symmetry.space_group_name_H-M   'P 1'
#
loop_
_entity.id
_entity.type
_entity.pdbx_description
1 polymer ?
#
loop_
_entity_poly.entity_id
_entity_poly.type
_entity_poly.pdbx_seq_one_letter_code
_entity_poly.pdbx_strand_id
1 'polypeptide(L)'
;AALDANRRLARPHKKMSSTPDSRGRVAFSEEYVARLLACNPLETLEQLVSRVDGLLQRIHESPGEPQYRRVRLMHPTIKTEVLASTGGLETLLLVGFRRSSEVTSALEEVITYAPGTSTSSAGLMILQEEIKSWRSWLQEQLRGALLMREQQEQALRLQRKAKMAAKAVDGAEEDKDEDENLQMESVTLSPGVPCAACEITVRLSNSMSLKGGFYFDEPCSSVYTFVRASGKVRGTFRLLFPGAVGEGRVFPEVDHDGTSDGPATLLEAGCFPRCTLILSLERDREQQRVAASGDALREEAAARARAVHVQSVAKKQRKERELREREERAFQDDREDMRDRSRQIG
;
A
#
# COMPACT_ATOMS: atom_id res chain seq x y z
N ALA A 1 -12.75 -16.76 15.31
CA ALA A 1 -11.97 -16.33 16.50
C ALA A 1 -10.56 -15.85 16.12
N ALA A 2 -9.68 -16.70 15.57
CA ALA A 2 -8.32 -16.30 15.14
C ALA A 2 -8.28 -15.24 14.01
N LEU A 3 -9.17 -15.36 13.01
CA LEU A 3 -9.37 -14.33 11.98
C LEU A 3 -9.93 -13.00 12.51
N ASP A 4 -10.60 -13.04 13.66
CA ASP A 4 -11.19 -11.85 14.30
C ASP A 4 -10.18 -11.11 15.18
N ALA A 5 -9.20 -11.83 15.73
CA ALA A 5 -8.03 -11.23 16.39
C ALA A 5 -7.18 -10.43 15.38
N ASN A 6 -6.98 -10.96 14.17
CA ASN A 6 -6.30 -10.23 13.08
C ASN A 6 -7.10 -9.04 12.54
N ARG A 7 -8.44 -9.07 12.58
CA ARG A 7 -9.29 -7.91 12.20
C ARG A 7 -9.24 -6.77 13.20
N ARG A 8 -9.03 -7.04 14.49
CA ARG A 8 -8.90 -6.00 15.53
C ARG A 8 -7.59 -5.22 15.43
N LEU A 9 -6.56 -5.79 14.79
CA LEU A 9 -5.27 -5.15 14.51
C LEU A 9 -5.30 -4.23 13.29
N ALA A 10 -6.34 -4.30 12.45
CA ALA A 10 -6.56 -3.42 11.30
C ALA A 10 -7.47 -2.22 11.64
N ARG A 11 -7.39 -1.67 12.85
CA ARG A 11 -8.06 -0.40 13.15
C ARG A 11 -7.30 0.74 12.46
N PRO A 12 -7.97 1.61 11.69
CA PRO A 12 -7.30 2.72 11.02
C PRO A 12 -6.93 3.77 12.06
N HIS A 13 -5.69 3.77 12.51
CA HIS A 13 -5.10 4.93 13.17
C HIS A 13 -4.48 5.86 12.11
N LYS A 14 -4.75 7.15 12.29
CA LYS A 14 -4.34 8.35 11.53
C LYS A 14 -3.55 8.12 10.22
N LYS A 15 -4.18 8.54 9.11
CA LYS A 15 -3.66 8.63 7.73
C LYS A 15 -2.13 8.60 7.61
N MET A 16 -1.66 7.57 6.89
CA MET A 16 -0.29 7.40 6.43
C MET A 16 0.17 8.62 5.62
N SER A 17 1.20 9.33 6.08
CA SER A 17 1.97 10.25 5.24
C SER A 17 3.38 9.68 5.07
N SER A 18 3.69 9.16 3.89
CA SER A 18 5.07 8.86 3.47
C SER A 18 5.79 10.14 3.01
N THR A 19 5.59 11.25 3.71
CA THR A 19 6.30 12.50 3.40
C THR A 19 7.77 12.30 3.80
N PRO A 20 8.71 12.31 2.85
CA PRO A 20 10.11 12.34 3.20
C PRO A 20 10.34 13.56 4.07
N ASP A 21 11.03 13.40 5.20
CA ASP A 21 11.33 14.58 6.00
C ASP A 21 12.25 15.54 5.24
N SER A 22 12.46 16.74 5.78
CA SER A 22 13.26 17.80 5.17
C SER A 22 14.70 17.43 4.79
N ARG A 23 15.17 16.22 5.14
CA ARG A 23 16.48 15.67 4.76
C ARG A 23 16.39 14.53 3.74
N GLY A 24 15.25 14.35 3.07
CA GLY A 24 15.06 13.29 2.06
C GLY A 24 14.98 11.87 2.66
N ARG A 25 14.64 11.74 3.96
CA ARG A 25 14.58 10.44 4.64
C ARG A 25 13.26 9.74 4.35
N VAL A 26 13.34 8.50 3.88
CA VAL A 26 12.20 7.57 3.93
C VAL A 26 12.16 6.98 5.33
N ALA A 27 11.38 7.58 6.22
CA ALA A 27 11.07 6.97 7.51
C ALA A 27 10.06 5.84 7.26
N PHE A 28 10.49 4.59 7.43
CA PHE A 28 9.56 3.47 7.45
C PHE A 28 8.72 3.58 8.72
N SER A 29 7.40 3.44 8.60
CA SER A 29 6.56 3.29 9.79
C SER A 29 6.73 1.89 10.37
N GLU A 30 6.60 1.74 11.68
CA GLU A 30 6.56 0.44 12.36
C GLU A 30 5.53 -0.49 11.72
N GLU A 31 4.35 0.03 11.37
CA GLU A 31 3.30 -0.74 10.68
C GLU A 31 3.74 -1.26 9.31
N TYR A 32 4.53 -0.50 8.57
CA TYR A 32 5.03 -0.93 7.27
C TYR A 32 6.02 -2.08 7.44
N VAL A 33 6.99 -1.94 8.35
CA VAL A 33 7.96 -2.99 8.64
C VAL A 33 7.26 -4.24 9.18
N ALA A 34 6.30 -4.10 10.10
CA ALA A 34 5.53 -5.22 10.64
C ALA A 34 4.79 -6.01 9.53
N ARG A 35 4.24 -5.33 8.51
CA ARG A 35 3.61 -6.00 7.36
C ARG A 35 4.60 -6.77 6.51
N LEU A 36 5.79 -6.22 6.27
CA LEU A 36 6.86 -6.92 5.55
C LEU A 36 7.34 -8.15 6.34
N LEU A 37 7.52 -8.00 7.65
CA LEU A 37 7.96 -9.09 8.52
C LEU A 37 6.94 -10.24 8.54
N ALA A 38 5.65 -9.94 8.59
CA ALA A 38 4.59 -10.95 8.57
C ALA A 38 4.59 -11.87 7.33
N CYS A 39 5.39 -11.56 6.32
CA CYS A 39 5.53 -12.35 5.11
C CYS A 39 6.55 -13.50 5.23
N ASN A 40 7.40 -13.48 6.24
CA ASN A 40 8.46 -14.45 6.38
C ASN A 40 7.96 -15.70 7.11
N PRO A 41 8.56 -16.89 6.83
CA PRO A 41 8.46 -18.03 7.72
C PRO A 41 8.87 -17.65 9.13
N LEU A 42 8.28 -18.31 10.12
CA LEU A 42 8.49 -17.91 11.51
C LEU A 42 9.91 -18.19 11.99
N GLU A 43 10.55 -19.24 11.47
CA GLU A 43 11.96 -19.57 11.72
C GLU A 43 12.88 -18.45 11.21
N THR A 44 12.57 -17.91 10.02
CA THR A 44 13.29 -16.79 9.42
C THR A 44 13.14 -15.53 10.26
N LEU A 45 11.95 -15.28 10.82
CA LEU A 45 11.72 -14.15 11.73
C LEU A 45 12.49 -14.28 13.03
N GLU A 46 12.56 -15.48 13.62
CA GLU A 46 13.34 -15.70 14.84
C GLU A 46 14.83 -15.45 14.59
N GLN A 47 15.37 -15.92 13.47
CA GLN A 47 16.76 -15.68 13.07
C GLN A 47 17.02 -14.18 12.87
N LEU A 48 16.16 -13.49 12.12
CA LEU A 48 16.24 -12.05 11.91
C LEU A 48 16.26 -11.28 13.24
N VAL A 49 15.27 -11.55 14.11
CA VAL A 49 15.11 -10.88 15.40
C VAL A 49 16.33 -11.16 16.29
N SER A 50 16.77 -12.41 16.39
CA SER A 50 17.95 -12.78 17.17
C SER A 50 19.22 -12.11 16.64
N ARG A 51 19.35 -11.95 15.31
CA ARG A 51 20.51 -11.31 14.70
C ARG A 51 20.53 -9.82 14.95
N VAL A 52 19.39 -9.14 14.80
CA VAL A 52 19.24 -7.71 15.06
C VAL A 52 19.48 -7.42 16.54
N ASP A 53 18.91 -8.21 17.44
CA ASP A 53 19.14 -8.10 18.89
C ASP A 53 20.63 -8.26 19.24
N GLY A 54 21.29 -9.28 18.70
CA GLY A 54 22.73 -9.49 18.92
C GLY A 54 23.63 -8.41 18.30
N LEU A 55 23.17 -7.67 17.28
CA LEU A 55 23.87 -6.48 16.78
C LEU A 55 23.71 -5.32 17.76
N LEU A 56 22.50 -5.07 18.24
CA LEU A 56 22.21 -4.01 19.20
C LEU A 56 22.89 -4.24 20.54
N GLN A 57 22.92 -5.48 21.01
CA GLN A 57 23.59 -5.85 22.26
C GLN A 57 25.09 -5.54 22.19
N ARG A 58 25.79 -5.89 21.11
CA ARG A 58 27.21 -5.56 20.92
C ARG A 58 27.46 -4.05 20.89
N ILE A 59 26.58 -3.30 20.25
CA ILE A 59 26.64 -1.82 20.25
C ILE A 59 26.42 -1.26 21.68
N HIS A 60 25.52 -1.87 22.45
CA HIS A 60 25.21 -1.45 23.82
C HIS A 60 26.36 -1.76 24.79
N GLU A 61 26.95 -2.95 24.70
CA GLU A 61 28.06 -3.39 25.54
C GLU A 61 29.34 -2.59 25.28
N SER A 62 29.56 -2.14 24.04
CA SER A 62 30.77 -1.44 23.64
C SER A 62 30.45 -0.23 22.74
N PRO A 63 29.83 0.83 23.28
CA PRO A 63 29.37 1.95 22.49
C PRO A 63 30.54 2.74 21.88
N GLY A 64 31.72 2.77 22.51
CA GLY A 64 32.88 3.51 22.02
C GLY A 64 33.56 2.88 20.79
N GLU A 65 33.27 1.61 20.49
CA GLU A 65 33.96 0.88 19.43
C GLU A 65 33.24 1.05 18.07
N PRO A 66 33.90 1.66 17.07
CA PRO A 66 33.26 1.94 15.77
C PRO A 66 32.99 0.66 14.97
N GLN A 67 33.72 -0.42 15.24
CA GLN A 67 33.55 -1.70 14.54
C GLN A 67 32.17 -2.33 14.76
N TYR A 68 31.60 -2.23 15.97
CA TYR A 68 30.28 -2.79 16.25
C TYR A 68 29.13 -1.95 15.69
N ARG A 69 29.39 -0.67 15.41
CA ARG A 69 28.42 0.22 14.78
C ARG A 69 28.37 0.03 13.27
N ARG A 70 29.37 -0.60 12.64
CA ARG A 70 29.42 -0.80 11.19
C ARG A 70 29.06 -2.24 10.84
N VAL A 71 28.03 -2.42 10.04
CA VAL A 71 27.57 -3.73 9.57
C VAL A 71 27.74 -3.80 8.07
N ARG A 72 28.53 -4.79 7.61
CA ARG A 72 28.69 -5.08 6.18
C ARG A 72 27.51 -5.90 5.71
N LEU A 73 26.75 -5.39 4.75
CA LEU A 73 25.57 -6.07 4.21
C LEU A 73 25.93 -7.36 3.47
N MET A 74 27.13 -7.41 2.88
CA MET A 74 27.64 -8.61 2.20
C MET A 74 28.23 -9.66 3.14
N HIS A 75 28.28 -9.41 4.45
CA HIS A 75 28.69 -10.44 5.40
C HIS A 75 27.73 -11.63 5.31
N PRO A 76 28.21 -12.89 5.15
CA PRO A 76 27.37 -14.04 4.83
C PRO A 76 26.16 -14.17 5.75
N THR A 77 26.38 -14.05 7.05
CA THR A 77 25.34 -14.13 8.08
C THR A 77 24.29 -13.01 7.98
N ILE A 78 24.70 -11.78 7.66
CA ILE A 78 23.76 -10.66 7.49
C ILE A 78 22.96 -10.86 6.21
N LYS A 79 23.62 -11.31 5.14
CA LYS A 79 22.98 -11.61 3.87
C LYS A 79 21.92 -12.71 4.02
N THR A 80 22.25 -13.81 4.68
CA THR A 80 21.36 -14.97 4.80
C THR A 80 20.25 -14.80 5.83
N GLU A 81 20.51 -14.13 6.95
CA GLU A 81 19.53 -14.05 8.06
C GLU A 81 18.76 -12.73 8.06
N VAL A 82 19.36 -11.65 7.56
CA VAL A 82 18.74 -10.32 7.57
C VAL A 82 18.25 -9.92 6.18
N LEU A 83 19.10 -9.97 5.15
CA LEU A 83 18.72 -9.49 3.82
C LEU A 83 17.87 -10.47 3.01
N ALA A 84 17.98 -11.77 3.30
CA ALA A 84 17.08 -12.77 2.71
C ALA A 84 15.65 -12.67 3.28
N SER A 85 15.49 -12.03 4.45
CA SER A 85 14.21 -11.82 5.10
C SER A 85 13.50 -10.61 4.51
N THR A 86 12.22 -10.78 4.14
CA THR A 86 11.35 -9.70 3.68
C THR A 86 11.22 -8.65 4.78
N GLY A 87 11.64 -7.41 4.55
CA GLY A 87 11.62 -6.36 5.56
C GLY A 87 12.83 -6.32 6.52
N GLY A 88 13.84 -7.17 6.34
CA GLY A 88 14.99 -7.22 7.24
C GLY A 88 15.89 -5.99 7.15
N LEU A 89 16.09 -5.43 5.96
CA LEU A 89 16.82 -4.17 5.80
C LEU A 89 16.05 -2.99 6.41
N GLU A 90 14.74 -2.93 6.16
CA GLU A 90 13.85 -1.91 6.71
C GLU A 90 13.81 -1.97 8.23
N THR A 91 13.90 -3.17 8.81
CA THR A 91 14.05 -3.37 10.25
C THR A 91 15.34 -2.74 10.77
N LEU A 92 16.48 -2.97 10.11
CA LEU A 92 17.74 -2.32 10.49
C LEU A 92 17.64 -0.78 10.40
N LEU A 93 17.02 -0.27 9.34
CA LEU A 93 16.84 1.16 9.15
C LEU A 93 15.90 1.78 10.20
N LEU A 94 14.80 1.09 10.54
CA LEU A 94 13.86 1.47 11.59
C LEU A 94 14.54 1.56 12.96
N VAL A 95 15.41 0.58 13.26
CA VAL A 95 16.19 0.50 14.50
C VAL A 95 17.28 1.59 14.59
N GLY A 96 17.60 2.28 13.49
CA GLY A 96 18.52 3.42 13.48
C GLY A 96 19.86 3.17 12.78
N PHE A 97 20.01 2.05 12.07
CA PHE A 97 21.08 1.92 11.08
C PHE A 97 20.83 2.84 9.90
N ARG A 98 21.90 3.29 9.26
CA ARG A 98 21.85 4.14 8.08
C ARG A 98 22.78 3.61 7.02
N ARG A 99 22.38 3.71 5.75
CA ARG A 99 23.31 3.48 4.64
C ARG A 99 24.46 4.47 4.74
N SER A 100 25.67 3.96 4.79
CA SER A 100 26.87 4.80 4.79
C SER A 100 27.03 5.42 3.40
N SER A 101 27.26 6.73 3.32
CA SER A 101 27.66 7.40 2.08
C SER A 101 29.16 7.23 1.77
N GLU A 102 29.93 6.70 2.74
CA GLU A 102 31.34 6.37 2.53
C GLU A 102 31.44 5.14 1.63
N VAL A 103 31.67 5.38 0.34
CA VAL A 103 31.95 4.35 -0.66
C VAL A 103 33.37 3.84 -0.41
N THR A 104 33.53 2.82 0.44
CA THR A 104 34.85 2.21 0.69
C THR A 104 35.30 1.25 -0.41
N SER A 105 34.41 0.87 -1.33
CA SER A 105 34.65 0.05 -2.52
C SER A 105 33.29 -0.12 -3.21
N ALA A 106 33.23 -0.18 -4.54
CA ALA A 106 31.98 -0.34 -5.30
C ALA A 106 31.19 -1.63 -4.96
N LEU A 107 31.77 -2.54 -4.15
CA LEU A 107 31.23 -3.87 -3.86
C LEU A 107 30.81 -4.10 -2.39
N GLU A 108 31.16 -3.22 -1.45
CA GLU A 108 30.82 -3.41 -0.03
C GLU A 108 29.83 -2.35 0.45
N GLU A 109 28.54 -2.66 0.35
CA GLU A 109 27.52 -1.85 1.05
C GLU A 109 27.68 -2.02 2.57
N VAL A 110 27.90 -0.89 3.25
CA VAL A 110 28.02 -0.82 4.71
C VAL A 110 26.90 0.05 5.25
N ILE A 111 26.22 -0.43 6.28
CA ILE A 111 25.32 0.38 7.10
C ILE A 111 26.02 0.71 8.42
N THR A 112 25.84 1.94 8.87
CA THR A 112 26.40 2.42 10.13
C THR A 112 25.26 2.76 11.07
N TYR A 113 25.33 2.25 12.29
CA TYR A 113 24.44 2.64 13.37
C TYR A 113 24.69 4.10 13.73
N ALA A 114 23.73 4.95 13.37
CA ALA A 114 23.77 6.40 13.57
C ALA A 114 22.43 6.83 14.18
N PRO A 115 22.25 6.57 15.48
CA PRO A 115 21.04 6.95 16.18
C PRO A 115 20.93 8.47 16.11
N GLY A 116 19.83 8.96 15.53
CA GLY A 116 19.65 10.39 15.34
C GLY A 116 19.51 11.07 16.70
N THR A 117 20.52 11.79 17.17
CA THR A 117 20.49 12.81 18.23
C THR A 117 19.88 12.44 19.61
N SER A 118 19.43 11.20 19.82
CA SER A 118 18.85 10.74 21.08
C SER A 118 19.41 9.39 21.50
N THR A 119 20.73 9.22 21.49
CA THR A 119 21.40 8.24 22.35
C THR A 119 21.46 8.75 23.77
N SER A 120 20.31 8.75 24.43
CA SER A 120 20.31 8.23 25.79
C SER A 120 20.40 6.71 25.66
N SER A 121 21.12 6.04 26.55
CA SER A 121 21.02 4.58 26.76
C SER A 121 19.56 4.09 26.74
N ALA A 122 18.61 4.96 27.16
CA ALA A 122 17.18 4.74 27.09
C ALA A 122 16.64 4.42 25.68
N GLY A 123 17.15 5.05 24.60
CA GLY A 123 16.63 4.82 23.25
C GLY A 123 16.93 3.41 22.74
N LEU A 124 18.13 2.90 23.03
CA LEU A 124 18.51 1.51 22.74
C LEU A 124 17.69 0.53 23.59
N MET A 125 17.44 0.85 24.86
CA MET A 125 16.62 0.00 25.73
C MET A 125 15.15 -0.07 25.27
N ILE A 126 14.58 1.05 24.80
CA ILE A 126 13.21 1.06 24.23
C ILE A 126 13.15 0.13 23.01
N LEU A 127 14.11 0.25 22.09
CA LEU A 127 14.18 -0.61 20.90
C LEU A 127 14.37 -2.09 21.27
N GLN A 128 15.20 -2.40 22.26
CA GLN A 128 15.36 -3.78 22.75
C GLN A 128 14.07 -4.32 23.38
N GLU A 129 13.35 -3.51 24.16
CA GLU A 129 12.05 -3.91 24.72
C GLU A 129 10.99 -4.12 23.63
N GLU A 130 10.99 -3.29 22.59
CA GLU A 130 10.12 -3.49 21.42
C GLU A 130 10.46 -4.79 20.67
N ILE A 131 11.74 -5.08 20.45
CA ILE A 131 12.19 -6.32 19.82
C ILE A 131 11.82 -7.54 20.68
N LYS A 132 11.98 -7.47 22.01
CA LYS A 132 11.54 -8.52 22.94
C LYS A 132 10.02 -8.71 22.87
N SER A 133 9.26 -7.62 22.81
CA SER A 133 7.81 -7.65 22.64
C SER A 133 7.42 -8.35 21.32
N TRP A 134 8.10 -8.03 20.22
CA TRP A 134 7.90 -8.70 18.93
C TRP A 134 8.23 -10.18 19.00
N ARG A 135 9.33 -10.55 19.68
CA ARG A 135 9.72 -11.95 19.87
C ARG A 135 8.66 -12.73 20.65
N SER A 136 8.19 -12.17 21.76
CA SER A 136 7.14 -12.78 22.58
C SER A 136 5.84 -12.97 21.79
N TRP A 137 5.45 -11.93 21.03
CA TRP A 137 4.28 -11.99 20.16
C TRP A 137 4.42 -13.07 19.08
N LEU A 138 5.58 -13.16 18.41
CA LEU A 138 5.84 -14.20 17.40
C LEU A 138 5.78 -15.60 18.00
N GLN A 139 6.37 -15.81 19.17
CA GLN A 139 6.31 -17.10 19.88
C GLN A 139 4.88 -17.51 20.22
N GLU A 140 4.04 -16.57 20.64
CA GLU A 140 2.63 -16.83 20.90
C GLU A 140 1.86 -17.16 19.61
N GLN A 141 2.14 -16.47 18.51
CA GLN A 141 1.55 -16.79 17.20
C GLN A 141 1.95 -18.20 16.74
N LEU A 142 3.22 -18.58 16.90
CA LEU A 142 3.70 -19.93 16.59
C LEU A 142 2.97 -20.97 17.42
N ARG A 143 2.87 -20.74 18.73
CA ARG A 143 2.18 -21.64 19.65
C ARG A 143 0.71 -21.83 19.26
N GLY A 144 0.03 -20.74 18.90
CA GLY A 144 -1.34 -20.77 18.40
C GLY A 144 -1.48 -21.56 17.10
N ALA A 145 -0.56 -21.37 16.15
CA ALA A 145 -0.56 -22.08 14.87
C ALA A 145 -0.34 -23.59 15.05
N LEU A 146 0.61 -23.99 15.91
CA LEU A 146 0.88 -25.40 16.22
C LEU A 146 -0.34 -26.07 16.88
N LEU A 147 -0.99 -25.39 17.83
CA LEU A 147 -2.20 -25.90 18.48
C LEU A 147 -3.34 -26.10 17.48
N MET A 148 -3.55 -25.15 16.56
CA MET A 148 -4.58 -25.27 15.51
C MET A 148 -4.30 -26.45 14.57
N ARG A 149 -3.02 -26.67 14.22
CA ARG A 149 -2.61 -27.81 13.39
C ARG A 149 -2.88 -29.14 14.11
N GLU A 150 -2.52 -29.23 15.39
CA GLU A 150 -2.79 -30.42 16.19
C GLU A 150 -4.30 -30.71 16.28
N GLN A 151 -5.13 -29.68 16.49
CA GLN A 151 -6.59 -29.83 16.49
C GLN A 151 -7.13 -30.31 15.14
N GLN A 152 -6.60 -29.81 14.02
CA GLN A 152 -6.98 -30.29 12.69
C GLN A 152 -6.60 -31.76 12.46
N GLU A 153 -5.40 -32.16 12.88
CA GLU A 153 -4.95 -33.55 12.78
C GLU A 153 -5.82 -34.48 13.64
N GLN A 154 -6.17 -34.07 14.86
CA GLN A 154 -7.09 -34.81 15.72
C GLN A 154 -8.50 -34.93 15.10
N ALA A 155 -9.04 -33.84 14.54
CA ALA A 155 -10.34 -33.87 13.85
C ALA A 155 -10.33 -34.83 12.66
N LEU A 156 -9.26 -34.81 11.86
CA LEU A 156 -9.11 -35.68 10.69
C LEU A 156 -8.95 -37.15 11.09
N ARG A 157 -8.24 -37.43 12.20
CA ARG A 157 -8.18 -38.78 12.81
C ARG A 157 -9.55 -39.27 13.24
N LEU A 158 -10.35 -38.42 13.91
CA LEU A 158 -11.72 -38.77 14.31
C LEU A 158 -12.62 -39.01 13.10
N GLN A 159 -12.51 -38.19 12.05
CA GLN A 159 -13.27 -38.38 10.81
C GLN A 159 -12.91 -39.70 10.12
N ARG A 160 -11.62 -40.06 10.07
CA ARG A 160 -11.17 -41.37 9.55
C ARG A 160 -11.73 -42.53 10.37
N LYS A 161 -11.69 -42.43 11.70
CA LYS A 161 -12.28 -43.44 12.61
C LYS A 161 -13.79 -43.58 12.38
N ALA A 162 -14.51 -42.47 12.25
CA ALA A 162 -15.95 -42.47 11.99
C ALA A 162 -16.29 -43.12 10.63
N LYS A 163 -15.52 -42.81 9.57
CA LYS A 163 -15.70 -43.47 8.26
C LYS A 163 -15.45 -44.98 8.31
N MET A 164 -14.40 -45.41 9.01
CA MET A 164 -14.11 -46.83 9.20
C MET A 164 -15.22 -47.54 10.00
N ALA A 165 -15.74 -46.89 11.04
CA ALA A 165 -16.85 -47.41 11.83
C ALA A 165 -18.15 -47.51 11.01
N ALA A 166 -18.47 -46.50 10.20
CA ALA A 166 -19.62 -46.54 9.30
C ALA A 166 -19.52 -47.69 8.29
N LYS A 167 -18.34 -47.87 7.66
CA LYS A 167 -18.08 -48.99 6.73
C LYS A 167 -18.18 -50.37 7.41
N ALA A 168 -17.91 -50.45 8.71
CA ALA A 168 -18.06 -51.69 9.47
C ALA A 168 -19.50 -51.99 9.90
N VAL A 169 -20.34 -50.95 10.07
CA VAL A 169 -21.76 -51.09 10.40
C VAL A 169 -22.60 -51.44 9.16
N ASP A 170 -22.23 -50.92 7.99
CA ASP A 170 -22.82 -51.31 6.69
C ASP A 170 -22.33 -52.70 6.21
N GLY A 171 -21.98 -53.59 7.14
CA GLY A 171 -21.40 -54.88 6.84
C GLY A 171 -22.27 -55.75 5.90
N ALA A 172 -21.58 -56.31 4.91
CA ALA A 172 -21.81 -57.63 4.34
C ALA A 172 -22.99 -57.81 3.37
N GLU A 173 -22.99 -57.07 2.26
CA GLU A 173 -23.29 -57.71 0.98
C GLU A 173 -22.06 -57.65 0.08
N GLU A 174 -21.74 -58.82 -0.45
CA GLU A 174 -20.55 -59.16 -1.21
C GLU A 174 -20.52 -58.37 -2.53
N ASP A 175 -19.37 -57.75 -2.82
CA ASP A 175 -18.86 -57.73 -4.19
C ASP A 175 -17.38 -58.09 -4.10
N LYS A 176 -17.13 -59.41 -4.18
CA LYS A 176 -15.90 -59.93 -4.75
C LYS A 176 -16.00 -59.64 -6.23
N ASP A 177 -15.07 -58.84 -6.74
CA ASP A 177 -14.69 -58.68 -8.15
C ASP A 177 -14.44 -57.20 -8.42
N GLU A 178 -13.34 -56.67 -7.89
CA GLU A 178 -12.57 -55.57 -8.50
C GLU A 178 -11.21 -55.40 -7.79
N ASP A 179 -10.56 -56.52 -7.47
CA ASP A 179 -9.12 -56.59 -7.26
C ASP A 179 -8.44 -56.58 -8.64
N GLU A 180 -8.43 -55.46 -9.37
CA GLU A 180 -7.46 -55.26 -10.48
C GLU A 180 -7.42 -53.85 -11.13
N ASN A 181 -7.67 -52.73 -10.44
CA ASN A 181 -7.20 -51.44 -11.00
C ASN A 181 -7.03 -50.26 -10.03
N LEU A 182 -6.74 -50.52 -8.75
CA LEU A 182 -6.19 -49.50 -7.87
C LEU A 182 -4.69 -49.72 -7.75
N GLN A 183 -3.99 -49.62 -8.88
CA GLN A 183 -2.77 -48.84 -8.84
C GLN A 183 -3.18 -47.49 -8.24
N MET A 184 -2.96 -47.37 -6.94
CA MET A 184 -2.63 -46.10 -6.33
C MET A 184 -1.54 -45.52 -7.24
N GLU A 185 -1.95 -44.73 -8.23
CA GLU A 185 -1.51 -43.36 -8.23
C GLU A 185 -1.75 -42.90 -6.79
N SER A 186 -0.74 -43.10 -5.95
CA SER A 186 -0.40 -42.12 -4.97
C SER A 186 -0.34 -40.85 -5.78
N VAL A 187 -1.48 -40.17 -5.89
CA VAL A 187 -1.49 -38.73 -5.76
C VAL A 187 -0.76 -38.54 -4.44
N THR A 188 0.56 -38.48 -4.53
CA THR A 188 1.37 -37.67 -3.68
C THR A 188 0.66 -36.34 -3.76
N LEU A 189 -0.30 -36.15 -2.86
CA LEU A 189 -0.67 -34.85 -2.39
C LEU A 189 0.63 -34.37 -1.78
N SER A 190 1.43 -33.76 -2.66
CA SER A 190 2.64 -33.05 -2.34
C SER A 190 2.33 -32.30 -1.05
N PRO A 191 3.16 -32.46 -0.01
CA PRO A 191 2.87 -31.93 1.32
C PRO A 191 2.41 -30.48 1.17
N GLY A 192 1.16 -30.23 1.59
CA GLY A 192 0.40 -28.99 1.48
C GLY A 192 1.08 -27.91 0.65
N VAL A 193 0.78 -27.86 -0.65
CA VAL A 193 1.12 -26.72 -1.50
C VAL A 193 0.70 -25.46 -0.73
N PRO A 194 1.65 -24.59 -0.35
CA PRO A 194 1.36 -23.48 0.54
C PRO A 194 0.22 -22.65 -0.05
N CYS A 195 -0.80 -22.39 0.78
CA CYS A 195 -1.84 -21.42 0.49
C CYS A 195 -1.18 -20.19 -0.12
N ALA A 196 -1.61 -19.80 -1.31
CA ALA A 196 -0.91 -18.84 -2.16
C ALA A 196 -0.31 -17.65 -1.38
N ALA A 197 0.96 -17.35 -1.67
CA ALA A 197 1.76 -16.39 -0.90
C ALA A 197 1.19 -14.95 -0.94
N CYS A 198 0.47 -14.61 -2.01
CA CYS A 198 -0.20 -13.33 -2.21
C CYS A 198 -1.73 -13.51 -2.20
N GLU A 199 -2.46 -12.65 -1.48
CA GLU A 199 -3.92 -12.50 -1.64
C GLU A 199 -4.21 -11.19 -2.37
N ILE A 200 -4.69 -11.28 -3.62
CA ILE A 200 -5.07 -10.12 -4.43
C ILE A 200 -6.59 -9.98 -4.45
N THR A 201 -7.07 -8.79 -4.08
CA THR A 201 -8.48 -8.41 -4.12
C THR A 201 -8.71 -7.39 -5.25
N VAL A 202 -9.48 -7.76 -6.26
CA VAL A 202 -9.87 -6.85 -7.36
C VAL A 202 -11.27 -6.31 -7.08
N ARG A 203 -11.39 -4.99 -6.90
CA ARG A 203 -12.67 -4.30 -6.71
C ARG A 203 -13.29 -3.96 -8.06
N LEU A 204 -14.52 -4.40 -8.26
CA LEU A 204 -15.34 -4.12 -9.42
C LEU A 204 -16.18 -2.84 -9.18
N SER A 205 -16.65 -2.21 -10.26
CA SER A 205 -17.46 -0.97 -10.21
C SER A 205 -18.80 -1.15 -9.49
N ASN A 206 -19.36 -2.35 -9.47
CA ASN A 206 -20.62 -2.70 -8.84
C ASN A 206 -20.50 -3.06 -7.34
N SER A 207 -19.46 -2.58 -6.66
CA SER A 207 -19.15 -2.92 -5.25
C SER A 207 -18.85 -4.41 -4.98
N MET A 208 -18.78 -5.25 -6.02
CA MET A 208 -18.31 -6.63 -5.86
C MET A 208 -16.77 -6.67 -5.76
N SER A 209 -16.24 -7.73 -5.16
CA SER A 209 -14.80 -8.00 -5.15
C SER A 209 -14.52 -9.41 -5.62
N LEU A 210 -13.44 -9.57 -6.38
CA LEU A 210 -12.85 -10.86 -6.73
C LEU A 210 -11.61 -11.05 -5.85
N LYS A 211 -11.46 -12.21 -5.24
CA LYS A 211 -10.30 -12.56 -4.42
C LYS A 211 -9.63 -13.78 -5.00
N GLY A 212 -8.33 -13.67 -5.25
CA GLY A 212 -7.49 -14.74 -5.77
C GLY A 212 -6.23 -14.88 -4.94
N GLY A 213 -5.76 -16.11 -4.80
CA GLY A 213 -4.44 -16.42 -4.27
C GLY A 213 -3.44 -16.55 -5.43
N PHE A 214 -2.27 -15.97 -5.29
CA PHE A 214 -1.18 -16.02 -6.27
C PHE A 214 0.16 -16.31 -5.59
N TYR A 215 1.14 -16.89 -6.28
CA TYR A 215 2.52 -16.88 -5.80
C TYR A 215 3.18 -15.50 -6.01
N PHE A 216 4.27 -15.22 -5.30
CA PHE A 216 4.94 -13.91 -5.39
C PHE A 216 5.75 -13.74 -6.68
N ASP A 217 6.19 -14.85 -7.27
CA ASP A 217 6.94 -14.94 -8.53
C ASP A 217 6.02 -15.05 -9.76
N GLU A 218 4.71 -15.18 -9.55
CA GLU A 218 3.75 -15.18 -10.66
C GLU A 218 3.80 -13.84 -11.43
N PRO A 219 3.60 -13.89 -12.76
CA PRO A 219 3.61 -12.70 -13.57
C PRO A 219 2.36 -11.85 -13.32
N CYS A 220 2.49 -10.53 -13.52
CA CYS A 220 1.34 -9.62 -13.39
C CYS A 220 0.17 -10.00 -14.32
N SER A 221 0.46 -10.62 -15.47
CA SER A 221 -0.54 -11.12 -16.43
C SER A 221 -1.44 -12.23 -15.86
N SER A 222 -0.99 -12.98 -14.85
CA SER A 222 -1.84 -13.97 -14.15
C SER A 222 -3.07 -13.32 -13.52
N VAL A 223 -2.93 -12.10 -12.99
CA VAL A 223 -4.04 -11.36 -12.36
C VAL A 223 -5.08 -10.95 -13.39
N TYR A 224 -4.64 -10.49 -14.57
CA TYR A 224 -5.54 -10.19 -15.68
C TYR A 224 -6.29 -11.44 -16.15
N THR A 225 -5.58 -12.57 -16.25
CA THR A 225 -6.17 -13.87 -16.62
C THR A 225 -7.21 -14.31 -15.60
N PHE A 226 -6.91 -14.19 -14.31
CA PHE A 226 -7.84 -14.47 -13.21
C PHE A 226 -9.12 -13.62 -13.31
N VAL A 227 -8.98 -12.32 -13.57
CA VAL A 227 -10.13 -11.42 -13.73
C VAL A 227 -10.98 -11.78 -14.95
N ARG A 228 -10.34 -12.11 -16.09
CA ARG A 228 -11.03 -12.57 -17.32
C ARG A 228 -11.76 -13.89 -17.09
N ALA A 229 -11.12 -14.85 -16.42
CA ALA A 229 -11.69 -16.16 -16.13
C ALA A 229 -12.92 -16.10 -15.22
N SER A 230 -13.07 -15.02 -14.42
CA SER A 230 -14.25 -14.85 -13.56
C SER A 230 -15.57 -14.72 -14.33
N GLY A 231 -15.53 -14.36 -15.62
CA GLY A 231 -16.70 -14.12 -16.46
C GLY A 231 -17.54 -12.90 -16.07
N LYS A 232 -17.18 -12.18 -14.99
CA LYS A 232 -17.93 -11.02 -14.48
C LYS A 232 -17.59 -9.71 -15.18
N VAL A 233 -16.49 -9.67 -15.91
CA VAL A 233 -16.01 -8.49 -16.62
C VAL A 233 -16.07 -8.76 -18.11
N ARG A 234 -16.77 -7.90 -18.86
CA ARG A 234 -16.86 -7.97 -20.32
C ARG A 234 -16.21 -6.72 -20.92
N GLY A 235 -15.41 -6.92 -21.97
CA GLY A 235 -14.72 -5.84 -22.68
C GLY A 235 -13.29 -5.58 -22.18
N THR A 236 -12.67 -4.52 -22.68
CA THR A 236 -11.32 -4.08 -22.29
C THR A 236 -11.38 -3.38 -20.93
N PHE A 237 -10.44 -3.72 -20.07
CA PHE A 237 -10.35 -3.19 -18.72
C PHE A 237 -8.88 -3.02 -18.33
N ARG A 238 -8.63 -2.14 -17.37
CA ARG A 238 -7.33 -1.98 -16.74
C ARG A 238 -7.45 -2.15 -15.24
N LEU A 239 -6.39 -2.65 -14.63
CA LEU A 239 -6.27 -2.72 -13.18
C LEU A 239 -5.45 -1.53 -12.69
N LEU A 240 -5.89 -0.91 -11.60
CA LEU A 240 -5.26 0.27 -11.03
C LEU A 240 -4.93 0.02 -9.56
N PHE A 241 -3.79 0.50 -9.10
CA PHE A 241 -3.53 0.59 -7.67
C PHE A 241 -4.40 1.70 -7.04
N PRO A 242 -4.93 1.47 -5.83
CA PRO A 242 -5.67 2.49 -5.10
C PRO A 242 -4.72 3.63 -4.71
N GLY A 243 -4.88 4.78 -5.37
CA GLY A 243 -4.11 6.00 -5.13
C GLY A 243 -4.98 7.15 -4.60
N ALA A 244 -4.34 8.22 -4.14
CA ALA A 244 -5.02 9.46 -3.80
C ALA A 244 -5.65 10.07 -5.06
N VAL A 245 -6.98 10.18 -5.05
CA VAL A 245 -7.88 10.94 -5.95
C VAL A 245 -7.27 11.36 -7.29
N GLY A 246 -7.57 10.60 -8.36
CA GLY A 246 -7.47 11.08 -9.75
C GLY A 246 -6.49 10.31 -10.65
N GLU A 247 -5.39 9.80 -10.11
CA GLU A 247 -4.35 9.13 -10.90
C GLU A 247 -3.90 7.83 -10.22
N GLY A 248 -4.76 6.81 -10.26
CA GLY A 248 -4.34 5.46 -9.86
C GLY A 248 -3.21 4.99 -10.77
N ARG A 249 -2.08 4.57 -10.20
CA ARG A 249 -0.98 3.95 -10.96
C ARG A 249 -1.53 2.71 -11.66
N VAL A 250 -1.29 2.61 -12.97
CA VAL A 250 -1.73 1.47 -13.77
C VAL A 250 -0.96 0.23 -13.32
N PHE A 251 -1.70 -0.84 -13.04
CA PHE A 251 -1.12 -2.14 -12.75
C PHE A 251 -0.50 -2.69 -14.06
N PRO A 252 0.77 -3.12 -14.04
CA PRO A 252 1.51 -3.48 -15.25
C PRO A 252 0.77 -4.56 -16.04
N GLU A 253 0.43 -4.27 -17.29
CA GLU A 253 -0.02 -5.27 -18.25
C GLU A 253 1.23 -5.71 -19.03
N VAL A 254 1.54 -7.00 -18.95
CA VAL A 254 2.61 -7.59 -19.75
C VAL A 254 1.94 -8.12 -21.00
N ASP A 255 2.20 -7.46 -22.13
CA ASP A 255 1.75 -7.96 -23.42
C ASP A 255 2.36 -9.34 -23.70
N HIS A 256 1.64 -10.19 -24.43
CA HIS A 256 2.11 -11.54 -24.77
C HIS A 256 3.45 -11.56 -25.52
N ASP A 257 3.86 -10.41 -26.07
CA ASP A 257 5.08 -10.23 -26.84
C ASP A 257 6.32 -10.00 -25.95
N GLY A 258 6.14 -9.90 -24.63
CA GLY A 258 7.23 -9.84 -23.65
C GLY A 258 8.01 -8.52 -23.61
N THR A 259 7.57 -7.50 -24.36
CA THR A 259 8.27 -6.21 -24.53
C THR A 259 7.84 -5.11 -23.56
N SER A 260 7.22 -5.43 -22.41
CA SER A 260 6.83 -4.38 -21.46
C SER A 260 8.00 -4.00 -20.53
N ASP A 261 8.29 -2.71 -20.41
CA ASP A 261 9.27 -2.12 -19.48
C ASP A 261 8.82 -2.18 -18.00
N GLY A 262 7.79 -2.99 -17.69
CA GLY A 262 7.17 -3.08 -16.37
C GLY A 262 7.78 -4.18 -15.48
N PRO A 263 7.47 -4.16 -14.17
CA PRO A 263 7.83 -5.26 -13.29
C PRO A 263 7.19 -6.57 -13.79
N ALA A 264 8.01 -7.60 -13.93
CA ALA A 264 7.62 -8.87 -14.52
C ALA A 264 6.72 -9.67 -13.57
N THR A 265 6.97 -9.55 -12.26
CA THR A 265 6.35 -10.38 -11.21
C THR A 265 5.52 -9.57 -10.21
N LEU A 266 4.63 -10.26 -9.50
CA LEU A 266 3.80 -9.66 -8.44
C LEU A 266 4.60 -9.10 -7.27
N LEU A 267 5.75 -9.71 -6.95
CA LEU A 267 6.66 -9.20 -5.94
C LEU A 267 7.24 -7.84 -6.34
N GLU A 268 7.75 -7.73 -7.57
CA GLU A 268 8.30 -6.47 -8.11
C GLU A 268 7.23 -5.37 -8.26
N ALA A 269 6.00 -5.77 -8.59
CA ALA A 269 4.87 -4.86 -8.63
C ALA A 269 4.39 -4.39 -7.25
N GLY A 270 4.92 -4.95 -6.15
CA GLY A 270 4.52 -4.63 -4.78
C GLY A 270 3.14 -5.17 -4.41
N CYS A 271 2.71 -6.28 -5.02
CA CYS A 271 1.40 -6.90 -4.78
C CYS A 271 1.40 -7.94 -3.65
N PHE A 272 2.51 -8.06 -2.92
CA PHE A 272 2.71 -9.01 -1.83
C PHE A 272 2.70 -8.31 -0.46
N PRO A 273 2.16 -8.94 0.63
CA PRO A 273 1.43 -10.20 0.66
C PRO A 273 -0.05 -10.04 0.33
N ARG A 274 -0.53 -8.80 0.35
CA ARG A 274 -1.93 -8.45 0.08
C ARG A 274 -1.99 -7.21 -0.77
N CYS A 275 -2.71 -7.29 -1.88
CA CYS A 275 -2.95 -6.15 -2.74
C CYS A 275 -4.44 -5.95 -2.97
N THR A 276 -4.87 -4.70 -3.02
CA THR A 276 -6.19 -4.36 -3.55
C THR A 276 -6.00 -3.62 -4.86
N LEU A 277 -6.65 -4.07 -5.92
CA LEU A 277 -6.66 -3.41 -7.22
C LEU A 277 -8.07 -2.92 -7.52
N ILE A 278 -8.19 -1.84 -8.28
CA ILE A 278 -9.46 -1.30 -8.75
C ILE A 278 -9.55 -1.59 -10.24
N LEU A 279 -10.64 -2.22 -10.66
CA LEU A 279 -10.94 -2.44 -12.06
C LEU A 279 -11.58 -1.19 -12.66
N SER A 280 -10.99 -0.69 -13.74
CA SER A 280 -11.53 0.42 -14.53
C SER A 280 -11.83 -0.07 -15.94
N LEU A 281 -13.09 0.09 -16.37
CA LEU A 281 -13.50 -0.21 -17.74
C LEU A 281 -13.11 0.98 -18.63
N GLU A 282 -12.54 0.73 -19.81
CA GLU A 282 -12.13 1.82 -20.70
C GLU A 282 -13.32 2.67 -21.19
N ARG A 283 -14.51 2.07 -21.28
CA ARG A 283 -15.76 2.77 -21.64
C ARG A 283 -16.13 3.88 -20.65
N ASP A 284 -15.79 3.74 -19.37
CA ASP A 284 -16.11 4.74 -18.35
C ASP A 284 -15.25 6.01 -18.52
N ARG A 285 -14.04 5.90 -19.06
CA ARG A 285 -13.16 7.05 -19.33
C ARG A 285 -13.63 7.88 -20.51
N GLU A 286 -14.20 7.26 -21.53
CA GLU A 286 -14.73 8.00 -22.68
C GLU A 286 -15.95 8.83 -22.26
N GLN A 287 -16.83 8.24 -21.44
CA GLN A 287 -17.95 8.97 -20.84
C GLN A 287 -17.50 10.07 -19.85
N GLN A 288 -16.48 9.81 -19.02
CA GLN A 288 -15.92 10.82 -18.11
C GLN A 288 -15.18 11.95 -18.85
N ARG A 289 -14.50 11.66 -19.96
CA ARG A 289 -13.88 12.69 -20.81
C ARG A 289 -14.93 13.59 -21.45
N VAL A 290 -16.03 13.02 -21.92
CA VAL A 290 -17.16 13.80 -22.46
C VAL A 290 -17.81 14.64 -21.36
N ALA A 291 -17.98 14.10 -20.15
CA ALA A 291 -18.53 14.85 -19.01
C ALA A 291 -17.61 15.99 -18.54
N ALA A 292 -16.31 15.73 -18.37
CA ALA A 292 -15.32 16.74 -17.99
C ALA A 292 -15.17 17.83 -19.04
N SER A 293 -15.24 17.47 -20.33
CA SER A 293 -15.30 18.45 -21.42
C SER A 293 -16.57 19.31 -21.38
N GLY A 294 -17.70 18.72 -20.97
CA GLY A 294 -18.96 19.46 -20.79
C GLY A 294 -18.91 20.45 -19.64
N ASP A 295 -18.30 20.08 -18.52
CA ASP A 295 -18.17 20.95 -17.35
C ASP A 295 -17.16 22.08 -17.58
N ALA A 296 -16.04 21.82 -18.26
CA ALA A 296 -15.10 22.86 -18.66
C ALA A 296 -15.75 23.89 -19.60
N LEU A 297 -16.58 23.45 -20.56
CA LEU A 297 -17.33 24.35 -21.44
C LEU A 297 -18.38 25.17 -20.68
N ARG A 298 -19.04 24.59 -19.67
CA ARG A 298 -19.98 25.30 -18.80
C ARG A 298 -19.30 26.32 -17.90
N GLU A 299 -18.13 26.00 -17.36
CA GLU A 299 -17.35 26.92 -16.53
C GLU A 299 -16.80 28.09 -17.35
N GLU A 300 -16.33 27.83 -18.57
CA GLU A 300 -15.90 28.88 -19.50
C GLU A 300 -17.06 29.78 -19.93
N ALA A 301 -18.24 29.21 -20.21
CA ALA A 301 -19.44 29.99 -20.50
C ALA A 301 -19.87 30.86 -19.30
N ALA A 302 -19.80 30.32 -18.08
CA ALA A 302 -20.11 31.06 -16.86
C ALA A 302 -19.08 32.17 -16.57
N ALA A 303 -17.80 31.95 -16.89
CA ALA A 303 -16.75 32.96 -16.77
C ALA A 303 -16.97 34.11 -17.78
N ARG A 304 -17.32 33.79 -19.03
CA ARG A 304 -17.66 34.77 -20.06
C ARG A 304 -18.89 35.60 -19.68
N ALA A 305 -19.95 34.96 -19.16
CA ALA A 305 -21.14 35.66 -18.68
C ALA A 305 -20.82 36.64 -17.54
N ARG A 306 -19.97 36.23 -16.59
CA ARG A 306 -19.50 37.10 -15.50
C ARG A 306 -18.69 38.29 -16.01
N ALA A 307 -17.80 38.08 -16.97
CA ALA A 307 -17.00 39.15 -17.58
C ALA A 307 -17.89 40.19 -18.30
N VAL A 308 -18.90 39.75 -19.05
CA VAL A 308 -19.87 40.63 -19.71
C VAL A 308 -20.66 41.44 -18.68
N HIS A 309 -21.09 40.80 -17.59
CA HIS A 309 -21.80 41.50 -16.52
C HIS A 309 -20.94 42.60 -15.88
N VAL A 310 -19.68 42.29 -15.52
CA VAL A 310 -18.75 43.28 -14.94
C VAL A 310 -18.52 44.47 -15.89
N GLN A 311 -18.33 44.20 -17.18
CA GLN A 311 -18.18 45.28 -18.18
C GLN A 311 -19.45 46.14 -18.30
N SER A 312 -20.64 45.54 -18.20
CA SER A 312 -21.91 46.28 -18.25
C SER A 312 -22.09 47.19 -17.02
N VAL A 313 -21.72 46.70 -15.83
CA VAL A 313 -21.78 47.46 -14.58
C VAL A 313 -20.78 48.62 -14.61
N ALA A 314 -19.55 48.37 -15.07
CA ALA A 314 -18.53 49.42 -15.20
C ALA A 314 -18.95 50.51 -16.21
N LYS A 315 -19.55 50.13 -17.35
CA LYS A 315 -20.10 51.09 -18.31
C LYS A 315 -21.24 51.92 -17.71
N LYS A 316 -22.12 51.30 -16.91
CA LYS A 316 -23.22 52.01 -16.22
C LYS A 316 -22.67 53.02 -15.21
N GLN A 317 -21.74 52.61 -14.36
CA GLN A 317 -21.12 53.49 -13.36
C GLN A 317 -20.36 54.66 -14.00
N ARG A 318 -19.68 54.42 -15.13
CA ARG A 318 -19.00 55.50 -15.87
C ARG A 318 -19.99 56.53 -16.40
N LYS A 319 -21.10 56.09 -17.01
CA LYS A 319 -22.15 56.99 -17.49
C LYS A 319 -22.81 57.78 -16.36
N GLU A 320 -23.03 57.13 -15.22
CA GLU A 320 -23.61 57.77 -14.03
C GLU A 320 -22.67 58.84 -13.46
N ARG A 321 -21.36 58.56 -13.41
CA ARG A 321 -20.34 59.54 -13.02
C ARG A 321 -20.27 60.72 -14.00
N GLU A 322 -20.25 60.45 -15.30
CA GLU A 322 -20.24 61.49 -16.33
C GLU A 322 -21.51 62.38 -16.26
N LEU A 323 -22.67 61.80 -15.95
CA LEU A 323 -23.92 62.53 -15.74
C LEU A 323 -23.80 63.44 -14.50
N ARG A 324 -23.32 62.90 -13.38
CA ARG A 324 -23.16 63.66 -12.14
C ARG A 324 -22.16 64.81 -12.29
N GLU A 325 -21.04 64.59 -12.98
CA GLU A 325 -20.06 65.65 -13.26
C GLU A 325 -20.66 66.75 -14.16
N ARG A 326 -21.59 66.40 -15.07
CA ARG A 326 -22.30 67.38 -15.91
C ARG A 326 -23.31 68.20 -15.10
N GLU A 327 -24.05 67.57 -14.19
CA GLU A 327 -24.98 68.24 -13.28
C GLU A 327 -24.25 69.20 -12.34
N GLU A 328 -23.11 68.78 -11.79
CA GLU A 328 -22.28 69.62 -10.92
C GLU A 328 -21.72 70.86 -11.65
N ARG A 329 -21.32 70.71 -12.94
CA ARG A 329 -20.90 71.86 -13.76
C ARG A 329 -22.05 72.82 -14.04
N ALA A 330 -23.22 72.31 -14.43
CA ALA A 330 -24.38 73.17 -14.66
C ALA A 330 -24.76 73.98 -13.40
N PHE A 331 -24.67 73.35 -12.22
CA PHE A 331 -24.92 74.05 -10.95
C PHE A 331 -23.85 75.10 -10.61
N GLN A 332 -22.59 74.88 -11.02
CA GLN A 332 -21.51 75.87 -10.85
C GLN A 332 -21.72 77.07 -11.77
N ASP A 333 -22.06 76.82 -13.04
CA ASP A 333 -22.34 77.87 -14.03
C ASP A 333 -23.52 78.75 -13.56
N ASP A 334 -24.63 78.16 -13.12
CA ASP A 334 -25.78 78.90 -12.56
C ASP A 334 -25.39 79.76 -11.35
N ARG A 335 -24.48 79.26 -10.51
CA ARG A 335 -23.99 79.97 -9.32
C ARG A 335 -23.07 81.15 -9.70
N GLU A 336 -22.28 81.01 -10.75
CA GLU A 336 -21.47 82.10 -11.30
C GLU A 336 -22.37 83.17 -11.94
N ASP A 337 -23.35 82.78 -12.75
CA ASP A 337 -24.34 83.70 -13.34
C ASP A 337 -25.09 84.50 -12.27
N MET A 338 -25.52 83.86 -11.17
CA MET A 338 -26.17 84.53 -10.04
C MET A 338 -25.24 85.53 -9.33
N ARG A 339 -23.96 85.20 -9.22
CA ARG A 339 -22.95 86.11 -8.65
C ARG A 339 -22.71 87.31 -9.55
N ASP A 340 -22.64 87.10 -10.86
CA ASP A 340 -22.42 88.18 -11.82
C ASP A 340 -23.65 89.10 -11.95
N ARG A 341 -24.87 88.57 -11.89
CA ARG A 341 -26.09 89.39 -11.78
C ARG A 341 -26.09 90.23 -10.50
N SER A 342 -25.65 89.65 -9.39
CA SER A 342 -25.56 90.37 -8.11
C SER A 342 -24.53 91.51 -8.17
N ARG A 343 -23.43 91.32 -8.90
CA ARG A 343 -22.42 92.37 -9.17
C ARG A 343 -22.91 93.48 -10.09
N GLN A 344 -23.92 93.23 -10.93
CA GLN A 344 -24.50 94.25 -11.82
C GLN A 344 -25.59 95.10 -11.14
N ILE A 345 -26.22 94.59 -10.07
CA ILE A 345 -27.32 95.27 -9.36
C ILE A 345 -26.80 96.15 -8.22
N GLY A 346 -25.63 95.83 -7.64
CA GLY A 346 -24.95 96.66 -6.64
C GLY A 346 -23.98 97.64 -7.28
#